data_AF-A0A7J9KK35-F1
#
_entry.id   AF-A0A7J9KK35-F1
#
_cell.length_a   1.000
_cell.length_b   1.000
_cell.length_c   1.000
_cell.angle_alpha   90.00
_cell.angle_beta   90.00
_cell.angle_gamma   90.00
#
_symmetry.space_group_name_H-M   'P 1'
#
loop_
_entity.id
_entity.type
_entity.pdbx_description
1 polymer ?
#
loop_
_entity_poly.entity_id
_entity_poly.type
_entity_poly.pdbx_seq_one_letter_code
_entity_poly.pdbx_strand_id
1 'polypeptide(L)'
;MFAILCVTTCYFSTSMFIFVSAGVGKSCLLLQFTDKRFQPVHDLTIGVEFGARLIGIDNNPIKLQIWDTAGQESFRSITRSYYRGAAGALLVYDITRRETFNHLTSWLEDARQHANANMTVMLIGNKCDLAYRRAVSTEEGEQFAKEHGLVFMEASAKTAQNVEEAFISTAAKIYKKIQDGVIDISNESYGIKLGHQTGAGLSGGRDGSASQAGSCCG
;
A
#
# COMPACT_ATOMS: atom_id res chain seq x y z
N MET A 1 -10.64 -4.47 -17.38
CA MET A 1 -11.21 -3.15 -17.72
C MET A 1 -10.61 -2.13 -16.77
N PHE A 2 -10.27 -0.95 -17.30
CA PHE A 2 -9.45 0.11 -16.70
C PHE A 2 -9.89 0.60 -15.31
N ALA A 3 -8.93 1.12 -14.53
CA ALA A 3 -9.16 2.24 -13.61
C ALA A 3 -7.86 3.03 -13.36
N ILE A 4 -7.72 4.16 -14.04
CA ILE A 4 -6.94 5.32 -13.61
C ILE A 4 -7.95 6.22 -12.89
N LEU A 5 -7.73 6.59 -11.62
CA LEU A 5 -7.86 8.00 -11.24
C LEU A 5 -7.17 8.36 -9.92
N CYS A 6 -6.23 9.27 -10.10
CA CYS A 6 -5.68 10.21 -9.16
C CYS A 6 -6.76 11.19 -8.66
N VAL A 7 -7.03 11.32 -7.36
CA VAL A 7 -7.45 12.61 -6.76
C VAL A 7 -6.90 12.79 -5.34
N THR A 8 -6.32 13.97 -5.20
CA THR A 8 -5.54 14.66 -4.18
C THR A 8 -6.23 14.82 -2.82
N THR A 9 -5.47 14.74 -1.72
CA THR A 9 -5.28 15.77 -0.65
C THR A 9 -4.57 15.12 0.57
N CYS A 10 -3.64 15.86 1.18
CA CYS A 10 -2.69 15.56 2.27
C CYS A 10 -1.31 15.03 1.83
N TYR A 11 -0.41 16.00 1.63
CA TYR A 11 1.07 16.06 1.52
C TYR A 11 1.88 14.93 0.87
N PHE A 12 1.56 13.64 1.05
CA PHE A 12 2.16 12.54 0.31
C PHE A 12 1.15 11.40 0.12
N SER A 13 0.88 11.02 -1.14
CA SER A 13 0.16 9.79 -1.47
C SER A 13 1.15 8.71 -1.85
N THR A 14 1.10 7.54 -1.21
CA THR A 14 1.99 6.41 -1.53
C THR A 14 1.15 5.21 -1.98
N SER A 15 1.46 4.69 -3.17
CA SER A 15 0.82 3.49 -3.71
C SER A 15 1.54 2.23 -3.23
N MET A 16 0.81 1.33 -2.58
CA MET A 16 1.26 0.02 -2.12
C MET A 16 0.42 -1.09 -2.77
N PHE A 17 1.07 -2.19 -3.13
CA PHE A 17 0.42 -3.34 -3.75
C PHE A 17 0.57 -4.60 -2.90
N ILE A 18 -0.40 -5.51 -2.97
CA ILE A 18 -0.31 -6.82 -2.31
C ILE A 18 -0.18 -7.92 -3.39
N PHE A 19 0.90 -8.71 -3.34
CA PHE A 19 1.25 -9.72 -4.36
C PHE A 19 1.33 -11.12 -3.77
N VAL A 20 0.42 -12.06 -4.12
CA VAL A 20 0.52 -13.49 -3.74
C VAL A 20 -0.48 -14.37 -4.48
N SER A 21 -0.19 -15.68 -4.54
CA SER A 21 -1.14 -16.81 -4.58
C SER A 21 -2.48 -16.63 -3.82
N ALA A 22 -3.50 -17.36 -4.27
CA ALA A 22 -4.86 -17.31 -3.74
C ALA A 22 -4.97 -17.90 -2.30
N GLY A 23 -5.96 -17.40 -1.54
CA GLY A 23 -6.34 -17.96 -0.24
C GLY A 23 -5.37 -17.73 0.93
N VAL A 24 -4.33 -16.92 0.74
CA VAL A 24 -3.37 -16.57 1.82
C VAL A 24 -3.90 -15.51 2.79
N GLY A 25 -4.98 -14.81 2.44
CA GLY A 25 -5.60 -13.76 3.27
C GLY A 25 -5.18 -12.32 2.96
N LYS A 26 -4.86 -12.00 1.69
CA LYS A 26 -4.55 -10.62 1.25
C LYS A 26 -5.71 -9.65 1.50
N SER A 27 -6.91 -10.00 1.03
CA SER A 27 -8.13 -9.21 1.23
C SER A 27 -8.47 -9.10 2.71
N CYS A 28 -8.25 -10.16 3.49
CA CYS A 28 -8.42 -10.12 4.95
C CYS A 28 -7.45 -9.12 5.62
N LEU A 29 -6.19 -9.09 5.19
CA LEU A 29 -5.19 -8.13 5.71
C LEU A 29 -5.58 -6.69 5.33
N LEU A 30 -6.01 -6.47 4.09
CA LEU A 30 -6.49 -5.16 3.64
C LEU A 30 -7.70 -4.70 4.46
N LEU A 31 -8.74 -5.55 4.55
CA LEU A 31 -9.96 -5.27 5.30
C LEU A 31 -9.66 -5.04 6.79
N GLN A 32 -8.78 -5.83 7.38
CA GLN A 32 -8.38 -5.67 8.77
C GLN A 32 -7.60 -4.36 8.98
N PHE A 33 -6.82 -3.92 7.99
CA PHE A 33 -6.08 -2.66 8.05
C PHE A 33 -6.99 -1.43 7.88
N THR A 34 -7.94 -1.46 6.94
CA THR A 34 -8.81 -0.30 6.63
C THR A 34 -10.01 -0.22 7.56
N ASP A 35 -10.68 -1.35 7.81
CA ASP A 35 -12.00 -1.38 8.43
C ASP A 35 -11.97 -1.99 9.83
N LYS A 36 -10.81 -2.49 10.28
CA LYS A 36 -10.65 -3.20 11.56
C LYS A 36 -11.61 -4.40 11.70
N ARG A 37 -11.93 -5.05 10.57
CA ARG A 37 -12.84 -6.19 10.48
C ARG A 37 -12.16 -7.40 9.83
N PHE A 38 -12.55 -8.58 10.29
CA PHE A 38 -12.18 -9.86 9.71
C PHE A 38 -13.42 -10.58 9.18
N GLN A 39 -13.35 -11.06 7.94
CA GLN A 39 -14.36 -11.94 7.36
C GLN A 39 -13.74 -13.33 7.08
N PRO A 40 -14.23 -14.40 7.71
CA PRO A 40 -13.67 -15.74 7.50
C PRO A 40 -14.02 -16.35 6.14
N VAL A 41 -15.16 -15.94 5.56
CA VAL A 41 -15.58 -16.32 4.22
C VAL A 41 -15.35 -15.11 3.32
N HIS A 42 -14.30 -15.17 2.51
CA HIS A 42 -14.13 -14.26 1.39
C HIS A 42 -14.39 -15.05 0.11
N ASP A 43 -15.30 -14.54 -0.72
CA ASP A 43 -15.39 -14.98 -2.10
C ASP A 43 -14.04 -14.71 -2.78
N LEU A 44 -13.69 -15.55 -3.76
CA LEU A 44 -12.46 -15.35 -4.53
C LEU A 44 -12.45 -13.91 -5.08
N THR A 45 -11.37 -13.16 -4.84
CA THR A 45 -11.24 -11.79 -5.33
C THR A 45 -11.38 -11.79 -6.86
N ILE A 46 -12.51 -11.29 -7.37
CA ILE A 46 -12.74 -11.12 -8.82
C ILE A 46 -12.18 -9.75 -9.20
N GLY A 47 -10.94 -9.72 -9.70
CA GLY A 47 -10.30 -8.49 -10.17
C GLY A 47 -9.38 -7.83 -9.13
N VAL A 48 -9.58 -6.54 -8.88
CA VAL A 48 -8.72 -5.70 -8.02
C VAL A 48 -9.59 -4.94 -7.03
N GLU A 49 -9.28 -5.05 -5.75
CA GLU A 49 -9.90 -4.24 -4.68
C GLU A 49 -8.98 -3.08 -4.30
N PHE A 50 -9.59 -1.94 -3.98
CA PHE A 50 -8.87 -0.73 -3.59
C PHE A 50 -9.25 -0.34 -2.16
N GLY A 51 -8.24 -0.10 -1.33
CA GLY A 51 -8.38 0.51 -0.01
C GLY A 51 -7.50 1.74 0.12
N ALA A 52 -7.95 2.72 0.91
CA ALA A 52 -7.12 3.86 1.26
C ALA A 52 -7.23 4.18 2.75
N ARG A 53 -6.10 4.50 3.38
CA ARG A 53 -6.07 4.90 4.79
C ARG A 53 -5.03 6.00 5.00
N LEU A 54 -5.41 7.02 5.76
CA LEU A 54 -4.48 8.04 6.23
C LEU A 54 -3.77 7.52 7.48
N ILE A 55 -2.44 7.56 7.48
CA ILE A 55 -1.60 7.20 8.62
C ILE A 55 -0.66 8.36 8.96
N GLY A 56 -0.16 8.42 10.18
CA GLY A 56 0.89 9.37 10.58
C GLY A 56 2.24 8.67 10.64
N ILE A 57 3.23 9.20 9.91
CA ILE A 57 4.65 8.78 9.99
C ILE A 57 5.48 10.02 10.26
N ASP A 58 6.27 10.04 11.33
CA ASP A 58 7.09 11.19 11.74
C ASP A 58 6.32 12.52 11.79
N ASN A 59 5.10 12.50 12.35
CA ASN A 59 4.15 13.62 12.38
C ASN A 59 3.67 14.12 11.00
N ASN A 60 4.00 13.42 9.91
CA ASN A 60 3.50 13.71 8.58
C ASN A 60 2.30 12.81 8.25
N PRO A 61 1.15 13.38 7.87
CA PRO A 61 0.02 12.59 7.41
C PRO A 61 0.32 12.05 5.99
N ILE A 62 0.32 10.72 5.86
CA ILE A 62 0.57 10.02 4.61
C ILE A 62 -0.68 9.22 4.23
N LYS A 63 -1.16 9.41 3.00
CA LYS A 63 -2.29 8.64 2.46
C LYS A 63 -1.74 7.38 1.80
N LEU A 64 -1.99 6.22 2.41
CA LEU A 64 -1.72 4.93 1.77
C LEU A 64 -2.85 4.58 0.83
N GLN A 65 -2.48 4.26 -0.40
CA GLN A 65 -3.36 3.72 -1.43
C GLN A 65 -2.96 2.26 -1.66
N ILE A 66 -3.86 1.33 -1.37
CA ILE A 66 -3.56 -0.10 -1.36
C ILE A 66 -4.40 -0.78 -2.42
N TRP A 67 -3.74 -1.56 -3.25
CA TRP A 67 -4.37 -2.35 -4.29
C TRP A 67 -4.22 -3.82 -3.94
N ASP A 68 -5.33 -4.48 -3.58
CA ASP A 68 -5.39 -5.93 -3.46
C ASP A 68 -5.70 -6.53 -4.82
N THR A 69 -4.85 -7.45 -5.26
CA THR A 69 -4.95 -8.06 -6.59
C THR A 69 -5.37 -9.52 -6.46
N ALA A 70 -6.19 -10.01 -7.39
CA ALA A 70 -6.54 -11.42 -7.46
C ALA A 70 -5.27 -12.28 -7.51
N GLY A 71 -5.15 -13.19 -6.53
CA GLY A 71 -3.96 -14.03 -6.37
C GLY A 71 -3.89 -15.26 -7.26
N GLN A 72 -4.72 -15.32 -8.30
CA GLN A 72 -4.69 -16.43 -9.25
C GLN A 72 -3.64 -16.17 -10.33
N GLU A 73 -2.87 -17.20 -10.65
CA GLU A 73 -1.82 -17.14 -11.65
C GLU A 73 -2.33 -16.76 -13.04
N SER A 74 -3.59 -17.08 -13.33
CA SER A 74 -4.33 -16.67 -14.54
C SER A 74 -4.44 -15.16 -14.75
N PHE A 75 -4.20 -14.35 -13.70
CA PHE A 75 -4.23 -12.89 -13.77
C PHE A 75 -2.84 -12.23 -13.73
N ARG A 76 -1.75 -13.02 -13.76
CA ARG A 76 -0.36 -12.51 -13.71
C ARG A 76 -0.05 -11.46 -14.79
N SER A 77 -0.62 -11.59 -16.00
CA SER A 77 -0.46 -10.61 -17.07
C SER A 77 -1.15 -9.27 -16.78
N ILE A 78 -2.24 -9.29 -16.01
CA ILE A 78 -2.99 -8.10 -15.58
C ILE A 78 -2.24 -7.39 -14.44
N THR A 79 -1.61 -8.13 -13.53
CA THR A 79 -0.83 -7.58 -12.41
C THR A 79 0.40 -6.79 -12.89
N ARG A 80 0.95 -7.13 -14.07
CA ARG A 80 2.19 -6.50 -14.60
C ARG A 80 2.11 -5.01 -14.85
N SER A 81 0.94 -4.49 -15.25
CA SER A 81 0.76 -3.05 -15.48
C SER A 81 0.80 -2.24 -14.18
N TYR A 82 0.54 -2.86 -13.03
CA TYR A 82 0.50 -2.21 -11.72
C TYR A 82 1.88 -2.06 -11.06
N TYR A 83 2.89 -2.82 -11.53
CA TYR A 83 4.24 -2.76 -10.98
C TYR A 83 4.97 -1.44 -11.25
N ARG A 84 4.68 -0.80 -12.39
CA ARG A 84 5.42 0.35 -12.93
C ARG A 84 5.25 1.67 -12.16
N GLY A 85 4.52 1.65 -11.04
CA GLY A 85 4.25 2.79 -10.17
C GLY A 85 4.19 2.42 -8.68
N ALA A 86 4.70 1.25 -8.29
CA ALA A 86 4.65 0.80 -6.91
C ALA A 86 5.85 1.35 -6.12
N ALA A 87 5.59 2.12 -5.05
CA ALA A 87 6.63 2.50 -4.11
C ALA A 87 6.94 1.37 -3.11
N GLY A 88 5.95 0.50 -2.85
CA GLY A 88 6.16 -0.70 -2.05
C GLY A 88 5.15 -1.81 -2.31
N ALA A 89 5.47 -2.97 -1.73
CA ALA A 89 4.76 -4.20 -1.94
C ALA A 89 4.69 -5.06 -0.67
N LEU A 90 3.56 -5.74 -0.49
CA LEU A 90 3.40 -6.81 0.49
C LEU A 90 3.42 -8.16 -0.22
N LEU A 91 4.41 -8.98 0.10
CA LEU A 91 4.54 -10.36 -0.36
C LEU A 91 4.08 -11.27 0.79
N VAL A 92 2.85 -11.79 0.72
CA VAL A 92 2.26 -12.58 1.82
C VAL A 92 2.41 -14.08 1.55
N TYR A 93 2.47 -14.92 2.57
CA TYR A 93 2.27 -16.37 2.44
C TYR A 93 1.45 -16.86 3.63
N ASP A 94 0.95 -18.09 3.54
CA ASP A 94 0.21 -18.72 4.64
C ASP A 94 1.16 -19.67 5.39
N ILE A 95 1.41 -19.40 6.67
CA ILE A 95 2.36 -20.19 7.47
C ILE A 95 1.95 -21.67 7.59
N THR A 96 0.67 -21.98 7.36
CA THR A 96 0.13 -23.35 7.41
C THR A 96 0.21 -24.08 6.07
N ARG A 97 0.58 -23.39 4.98
CA ARG A 97 0.63 -23.94 3.62
C ARG A 97 1.98 -23.68 2.96
N ARG A 98 2.86 -24.67 3.05
CA ARG A 98 4.22 -24.67 2.48
C ARG A 98 4.26 -24.28 1.00
N GLU A 99 3.31 -24.75 0.21
CA GLU A 99 3.23 -24.43 -1.23
C GLU A 99 3.20 -22.91 -1.49
N THR A 100 2.48 -22.15 -0.65
CA THR A 100 2.40 -20.69 -0.80
C THR A 100 3.72 -19.98 -0.54
N PHE A 101 4.59 -20.59 0.28
CA PHE A 101 5.94 -20.10 0.53
C PHE A 101 6.88 -20.42 -0.64
N ASN A 102 6.75 -21.63 -1.22
CA ASN A 102 7.56 -22.02 -2.38
C ASN A 102 7.33 -21.12 -3.61
N HIS A 103 6.14 -20.52 -3.73
CA HIS A 103 5.83 -19.60 -4.83
C HIS A 103 6.40 -18.19 -4.65
N LEU A 104 6.93 -17.84 -3.47
CA LEU A 104 7.41 -16.48 -3.17
C LEU A 104 8.53 -16.04 -4.12
N THR A 105 9.47 -16.93 -4.45
CA THR A 105 10.58 -16.63 -5.36
C THR A 105 10.08 -16.16 -6.72
N SER A 106 9.13 -16.89 -7.31
CA SER A 106 8.54 -16.54 -8.61
C SER A 106 7.82 -15.19 -8.56
N TRP A 107 7.04 -14.93 -7.51
CA TRP A 107 6.36 -13.64 -7.33
C TRP A 107 7.34 -12.48 -7.13
N LEU A 108 8.40 -12.70 -6.36
CA LEU A 108 9.43 -11.70 -6.11
C LEU A 108 10.22 -11.37 -7.38
N GLU A 109 10.58 -12.38 -8.17
CA GLU A 109 11.27 -12.20 -9.46
C GLU A 109 10.39 -11.42 -10.45
N ASP A 110 9.13 -11.81 -10.60
CA ASP A 110 8.17 -11.08 -11.45
C ASP A 110 8.06 -9.61 -11.02
N ALA A 111 7.96 -9.36 -9.71
CA ALA A 111 7.87 -8.01 -9.16
C ALA A 111 9.15 -7.21 -9.45
N ARG A 112 10.34 -7.80 -9.27
CA ARG A 112 11.63 -7.14 -9.53
C ARG A 112 11.87 -6.83 -11.00
N GLN A 113 11.39 -7.68 -11.90
CA GLN A 113 11.57 -7.49 -13.35
C GLN A 113 10.77 -6.30 -13.90
N HIS A 114 9.65 -5.96 -13.26
CA HIS A 114 8.69 -5.00 -13.81
C HIS A 114 8.43 -3.78 -12.92
N ALA A 115 8.78 -3.86 -11.63
CA ALA A 115 8.69 -2.75 -10.69
C ALA A 115 9.99 -1.95 -10.65
N ASN A 116 9.96 -0.85 -9.91
CA ASN A 116 11.15 -0.07 -9.68
C ASN A 116 12.15 -0.81 -8.77
N ALA A 117 13.45 -0.72 -9.07
CA ALA A 117 14.52 -1.31 -8.27
C ALA A 117 14.52 -0.82 -6.80
N ASN A 118 14.01 0.40 -6.55
CA ASN A 118 13.93 0.99 -5.22
C ASN A 118 12.66 0.61 -4.44
N MET A 119 11.77 -0.21 -5.01
CA MET A 119 10.55 -0.67 -4.36
C MET A 119 10.86 -1.36 -3.02
N THR A 120 10.15 -0.97 -1.97
CA THR A 120 10.27 -1.63 -0.66
C THR A 120 9.32 -2.81 -0.59
N VAL A 121 9.85 -4.01 -0.30
CA VAL A 121 9.05 -5.23 -0.21
C VAL A 121 9.03 -5.75 1.22
N MET A 122 7.84 -6.00 1.76
CA MET A 122 7.59 -6.62 3.05
C MET A 122 7.05 -8.04 2.84
N LEU A 123 7.78 -9.02 3.32
CA LEU A 123 7.36 -10.41 3.43
C LEU A 123 6.49 -10.59 4.67
N ILE A 124 5.28 -11.14 4.49
CA ILE A 124 4.33 -11.40 5.57
C ILE A 124 4.02 -12.89 5.68
N GLY A 125 4.39 -13.51 6.80
CA GLY A 125 3.87 -14.83 7.20
C GLY A 125 2.50 -14.69 7.85
N ASN A 126 1.43 -14.84 7.07
CA ASN A 126 0.07 -14.64 7.58
C ASN A 126 -0.51 -15.91 8.23
N LYS A 127 -1.57 -15.71 9.01
CA LYS A 127 -2.28 -16.74 9.81
C LYS A 127 -1.43 -17.27 10.96
N CYS A 128 -0.61 -16.41 11.58
CA CYS A 128 0.20 -16.79 12.74
C CYS A 128 -0.63 -17.25 13.96
N ASP A 129 -1.93 -16.92 14.00
CA ASP A 129 -2.89 -17.48 14.95
C ASP A 129 -3.07 -19.01 14.83
N LEU A 130 -2.66 -19.59 13.71
CA LEU A 130 -2.66 -21.03 13.45
C LEU A 130 -1.29 -21.67 13.62
N ALA A 131 -0.43 -21.13 14.51
CA ALA A 131 0.93 -21.64 14.76
C ALA A 131 0.98 -23.16 15.05
N TYR A 132 -0.07 -23.75 15.62
CA TYR A 132 -0.17 -25.19 15.86
C TYR A 132 -0.26 -26.04 14.58
N ARG A 133 -0.56 -25.44 13.41
CA ARG A 133 -0.56 -26.08 12.07
C ARG A 133 0.57 -25.56 11.19
N ARG A 134 1.60 -24.95 11.78
CA ARG A 134 2.70 -24.32 11.05
C ARG A 134 3.41 -25.34 10.16
N ALA A 135 3.53 -25.00 8.88
CA ALA A 135 4.29 -25.76 7.87
C ALA A 135 5.58 -25.04 7.45
N VAL A 136 5.72 -23.75 7.78
CA VAL A 136 6.88 -22.90 7.50
C VAL A 136 7.35 -22.26 8.81
N SER A 137 8.61 -22.49 9.17
CA SER A 137 9.19 -21.93 10.40
C SER A 137 9.36 -20.42 10.29
N THR A 138 9.38 -19.72 11.42
CA THR A 138 9.60 -18.27 11.43
C THR A 138 11.01 -17.95 10.95
N GLU A 139 11.99 -18.76 11.36
CA GLU A 139 13.40 -18.68 10.99
C GLU A 139 13.59 -18.81 9.47
N GLU A 140 12.82 -19.68 8.82
CA GLU A 140 12.85 -19.82 7.37
C GLU A 140 12.31 -18.59 6.63
N GLY A 141 11.24 -17.98 7.16
CA GLY A 141 10.73 -16.70 6.65
C GLY A 141 11.73 -15.57 6.82
N GLU A 142 12.39 -15.48 7.98
CA GLU A 142 13.44 -14.51 8.26
C GLU A 142 14.65 -14.67 7.35
N GLN A 143 15.10 -15.92 7.15
CA GLN A 143 16.22 -16.23 6.29
C GLN A 143 15.93 -15.86 4.83
N PHE A 144 14.76 -16.23 4.31
CA PHE A 144 14.34 -15.83 2.96
C PHE A 144 14.31 -14.30 2.80
N ALA A 145 13.73 -13.59 3.77
CA ALA A 145 13.70 -12.13 3.74
C ALA A 145 15.11 -11.53 3.75
N LYS A 146 16.01 -12.07 4.58
CA LYS A 146 17.40 -11.60 4.66
C LYS A 146 18.16 -11.83 3.36
N GLU A 147 18.06 -13.01 2.77
CA GLU A 147 18.70 -13.37 1.49
C GLU A 147 18.24 -12.46 0.35
N HIS A 148 16.97 -12.07 0.36
CA HIS A 148 16.39 -11.22 -0.64
C HIS A 148 16.33 -9.73 -0.26
N GLY A 149 16.86 -9.30 0.90
CA GLY A 149 16.81 -7.90 1.33
C GLY A 149 15.40 -7.35 1.54
N LEU A 150 14.46 -8.20 1.98
CA LEU A 150 13.08 -7.85 2.29
C LEU A 150 12.94 -7.49 3.77
N VAL A 151 11.85 -6.81 4.11
CA VAL A 151 11.39 -6.71 5.50
C VAL A 151 10.57 -7.96 5.82
N PHE A 152 10.58 -8.44 7.06
CA PHE A 152 9.79 -9.60 7.45
C PHE A 152 8.92 -9.31 8.67
N MET A 153 7.71 -9.86 8.65
CA MET A 153 6.79 -9.85 9.80
C MET A 153 5.84 -11.05 9.71
N GLU A 154 5.53 -11.68 10.85
CA GLU A 154 4.37 -12.57 10.91
C GLU A 154 3.14 -11.79 11.34
N ALA A 155 1.98 -12.08 10.75
CA ALA A 155 0.74 -11.38 11.03
C ALA A 155 -0.46 -12.34 11.08
N SER A 156 -1.54 -11.86 11.68
CA SER A 156 -2.84 -12.51 11.61
C SER A 156 -3.93 -11.48 11.30
N ALA A 157 -4.50 -11.60 10.11
CA ALA A 157 -5.71 -10.86 9.76
C ALA A 157 -6.88 -11.17 10.72
N LYS A 158 -6.92 -12.36 11.31
CA LYS A 158 -8.01 -12.79 12.20
C LYS A 158 -7.94 -12.12 13.58
N THR A 159 -6.74 -12.02 14.16
CA THR A 159 -6.54 -11.44 15.50
C THR A 159 -6.08 -9.98 15.45
N ALA A 160 -5.93 -9.41 14.26
CA ALA A 160 -5.30 -8.11 13.99
C ALA A 160 -3.81 -8.02 14.36
N GLN A 161 -3.20 -9.12 14.81
CA GLN A 161 -1.80 -9.14 15.22
C GLN A 161 -0.90 -8.71 14.06
N ASN A 162 -0.07 -7.70 14.32
CA ASN A 162 0.94 -7.15 13.42
C ASN A 162 0.42 -6.65 12.05
N VAL A 163 -0.89 -6.60 11.84
CA VAL A 163 -1.47 -6.13 10.58
C VAL A 163 -1.17 -4.65 10.39
N GLU A 164 -1.44 -3.82 11.41
CA GLU A 164 -1.17 -2.38 11.31
C GLU A 164 0.32 -2.08 11.20
N GLU A 165 1.15 -2.78 11.97
CA GLU A 165 2.59 -2.62 11.97
C GLU A 165 3.22 -2.99 10.63
N ALA A 166 2.74 -4.05 9.96
CA ALA A 166 3.25 -4.44 8.64
C ALA A 166 3.08 -3.34 7.59
N PHE A 167 1.92 -2.67 7.58
CA PHE A 167 1.62 -1.60 6.62
C PHE A 167 2.38 -0.31 6.99
N ILE A 168 2.39 0.08 8.27
CA ILE A 168 3.06 1.29 8.74
C ILE A 168 4.59 1.18 8.58
N SER A 169 5.20 0.05 8.97
CA SER A 169 6.65 -0.14 8.84
C SER A 169 7.12 -0.14 7.39
N THR A 170 6.32 -0.71 6.48
CA THR A 170 6.58 -0.66 5.03
C THR A 170 6.51 0.79 4.53
N ALA A 171 5.46 1.51 4.89
CA ALA A 171 5.28 2.91 4.52
C ALA A 171 6.39 3.81 5.09
N ALA A 172 6.80 3.60 6.34
CA ALA A 172 7.89 4.34 6.97
C ALA A 172 9.23 4.13 6.26
N LYS A 173 9.53 2.90 5.82
CA LYS A 173 10.73 2.63 5.01
C LYS A 173 10.70 3.30 3.65
N ILE A 174 9.54 3.33 2.99
CA ILE A 174 9.36 4.07 1.74
C ILE A 174 9.57 5.57 1.99
N TYR A 175 8.94 6.11 3.03
CA TYR A 175 9.06 7.51 3.41
C TYR A 175 10.51 7.90 3.69
N LYS A 176 11.25 7.05 4.41
CA LYS A 176 12.69 7.25 4.63
C LYS A 176 13.49 7.28 3.32
N LYS A 177 13.24 6.34 2.39
CA LYS A 177 13.89 6.36 1.06
C LYS A 177 13.59 7.63 0.26
N ILE A 178 12.40 8.21 0.44
CA ILE A 178 12.04 9.51 -0.14
C ILE A 178 12.86 10.63 0.49
N GLN A 179 12.96 10.66 1.83
CA GLN A 179 13.76 11.66 2.56
C GLN A 179 15.25 11.57 2.20
N ASP A 180 15.77 10.36 2.02
CA ASP A 180 17.16 10.10 1.63
C ASP A 180 17.43 10.40 0.14
N GLY A 181 16.41 10.81 -0.63
CA GLY A 181 16.52 11.14 -2.05
C GLY A 181 16.70 9.92 -2.98
N VAL A 182 16.54 8.70 -2.46
CA VAL A 182 16.64 7.45 -3.24
C VAL A 182 15.43 7.30 -4.16
N ILE A 183 14.25 7.74 -3.71
CA ILE A 183 13.03 7.77 -4.52
C ILE A 183 12.73 9.23 -4.88
N ASP A 184 12.88 9.55 -6.16
CA ASP A 184 12.56 10.87 -6.70
C ASP A 184 11.04 11.03 -6.85
N ILE A 185 10.49 11.97 -6.10
CA ILE A 185 9.06 12.27 -6.05
C ILE A 185 8.58 13.00 -7.31
N SER A 186 9.49 13.66 -8.05
CA SER A 186 9.15 14.35 -9.31
C SER A 186 8.90 13.39 -10.47
N ASN A 187 9.34 12.14 -10.32
CA ASN A 187 9.17 11.11 -11.32
C ASN A 187 7.85 10.37 -11.07
N GLU A 188 6.83 10.66 -11.88
CA GLU A 188 5.49 10.07 -11.78
C GLU A 188 5.48 8.53 -11.88
N SER A 189 6.58 7.91 -12.34
CA SER A 189 6.75 6.45 -12.40
C SER A 189 6.97 5.75 -11.04
N TYR A 190 7.04 6.48 -9.91
CA TYR A 190 7.13 5.87 -8.58
C TYR A 190 5.76 5.77 -7.85
N GLY A 191 4.68 6.22 -8.48
CA GLY A 191 3.32 6.26 -7.91
C GLY A 191 3.21 6.98 -6.56
N ILE A 192 4.10 7.94 -6.35
CA ILE A 192 4.06 8.92 -5.26
C ILE A 192 3.55 10.24 -5.84
N LYS A 193 2.65 10.91 -5.12
CA LYS A 193 2.11 12.22 -5.55
C LYS A 193 2.21 13.23 -4.41
N LEU A 194 2.79 14.39 -4.72
CA LEU A 194 2.82 15.57 -3.85
C LEU A 194 1.47 16.29 -3.89
N GLY A 195 0.90 16.57 -2.72
CA GLY A 195 -0.26 17.47 -2.62
C GLY A 195 0.21 18.92 -2.61
N HIS A 196 -0.21 19.73 -3.58
CA HIS A 196 0.08 21.17 -3.58
C HIS A 196 -0.80 21.90 -2.55
N GLN A 197 -0.20 22.75 -1.69
CA GLN A 197 -0.97 23.70 -0.89
C GLN A 197 -1.56 24.76 -1.82
N THR A 198 -2.88 24.82 -1.95
CA THR A 198 -3.51 26.11 -2.20
C THR A 198 -3.30 26.95 -0.95
N GLY A 199 -2.30 27.84 -0.98
CA GLY A 199 -2.09 28.81 0.08
C GLY A 199 -3.35 29.63 0.26
N ALA A 200 -4.02 29.46 1.40
CA ALA A 200 -4.95 30.46 1.91
C ALA A 200 -4.12 31.67 2.32
N GLY A 201 -4.04 32.64 1.40
CA GLY A 201 -3.46 33.95 1.66
C GLY A 201 -4.18 34.64 2.82
N LEU A 202 -3.35 35.18 3.70
CA LEU A 202 -3.69 35.88 4.93
C LEU A 202 -4.45 37.20 4.69
N SER A 203 -5.56 37.35 5.41
CA SER A 203 -6.04 38.53 6.16
C SER A 203 -5.72 39.98 5.71
N GLY A 204 -6.81 40.74 5.53
CA GLY A 204 -6.95 42.19 5.81
C GLY A 204 -8.12 42.76 4.99
N GLY A 205 -9.28 43.18 5.48
CA GLY A 205 -9.71 43.58 6.82
C GLY A 205 -10.19 45.04 6.79
N ARG A 206 -11.53 45.24 6.81
CA ARG A 206 -12.30 46.47 7.19
C ARG A 206 -12.28 47.66 6.21
N ASP A 207 -13.30 48.50 6.02
CA ASP A 207 -14.68 48.76 6.51
C ASP A 207 -15.34 49.59 5.36
N GLY A 208 -16.62 49.49 5.00
CA GLY A 208 -17.75 50.11 5.71
C GLY A 208 -18.39 51.26 4.90
N SER A 209 -19.73 51.23 4.82
CA SER A 209 -20.69 52.31 4.56
C SER A 209 -21.10 52.72 3.13
N ALA A 210 -22.42 52.94 3.03
CA ALA A 210 -23.27 53.17 1.87
C ALA A 210 -23.22 54.60 1.31
N SER A 211 -23.59 54.78 0.04
CA SER A 211 -24.82 55.48 -0.40
C SER A 211 -24.80 55.93 -1.87
N GLN A 212 -25.99 55.89 -2.46
CA GLN A 212 -26.53 56.73 -3.55
C GLN A 212 -26.03 56.63 -5.00
N ALA A 213 -27.00 56.22 -5.84
CA ALA A 213 -27.56 56.94 -7.00
C ALA A 213 -26.65 57.37 -8.17
N GLY A 214 -27.09 57.05 -9.40
CA GLY A 214 -26.74 57.84 -10.59
C GLY A 214 -26.59 57.05 -11.89
N SER A 215 -27.62 57.11 -12.72
CA SER A 215 -27.65 56.80 -14.16
C SER A 215 -26.54 57.52 -14.97
N CYS A 216 -25.99 56.88 -16.03
CA CYS A 216 -26.01 57.38 -17.42
C CYS A 216 -25.14 56.54 -18.40
N CYS A 217 -25.44 56.75 -19.69
CA CYS A 217 -25.23 55.93 -20.88
C CYS A 217 -23.81 55.91 -21.48
N GLY A 218 -23.64 54.98 -22.44
CA GLY A 218 -22.60 54.95 -23.48
C GLY A 218 -22.87 53.80 -24.43
#